data_AF-A0A3A8R0F7-F1
#
_entry.id   AF-A0A3A8R0F7-F1
#
_cell.length_a   1.000
_cell.length_b   1.000
_cell.length_c   1.000
_cell.angle_alpha   90.00
_cell.angle_beta   90.00
_cell.angle_gamma   90.00
#
_symmetry.space_group_name_H-M   'P 1'
#
loop_
_entity.id
_entity.type
_entity.pdbx_description
1 polymer ?
#
loop_
_entity_poly.entity_id
_entity_poly.type
_entity_poly.pdbx_seq_one_letter_code
_entity_poly.pdbx_strand_id
1 'polypeptide(L)'
;MWLTVAAGLLASGAGAATVTNYRGGNTPVYSRTSYDYVPSVMKDGVYRMWWCGGIAGDYILYAEADSLSGPWHARGSTAANSYNTVFRPTGNAAQFDGIHVCDPSVIRVDATYYMYYGGYGDGTGTTMIGVASSPDGLNWTRLNGGNPIIVPARDYRTVSNPYGAGQPSVTYVDGKFYLIFTDSTGYAVDGNGGGQFVLRSSDPTFQTGVEELTATGFAPRTAANHTRHSLIGAFSVDWQYVDTNDTFAIAVDGSTSSATRVFLFNRELSQQVDQFDVAGTWTEGPAIVSRPDKHAVASSTCGTVPVDILRSVGTGDVNSWNLARSGVDLLTGRSCDQVPVGRVYEGSLIQSAGLPLTLVRNATRLQFALAAPAQVLSRNAIAVSADIFHRIPYGASMHSGAAVYGAAGRPAAFYLDDGRLWPVSCLEAITHNNSSIASMSVSQWDSIAKGPSLHCVK
;
A
#
# COMPACT_ATOMS: atom_id res chain seq x y z
N MET A 1 22.55 -6.37 48.95
CA MET A 1 22.41 -7.48 47.99
C MET A 1 21.20 -7.18 47.13
N TRP A 2 21.40 -6.37 46.09
CA TRP A 2 20.38 -5.94 45.13
C TRP A 2 20.88 -6.38 43.76
N LEU A 3 20.15 -7.29 43.11
CA LEU A 3 20.45 -7.72 41.75
C LEU A 3 19.81 -6.72 40.79
N THR A 4 20.62 -5.85 40.21
CA THR A 4 20.31 -5.08 39.01
C THR A 4 20.25 -6.07 37.84
N VAL A 5 19.06 -6.31 37.27
CA VAL A 5 18.95 -7.03 35.99
C VAL A 5 19.15 -6.01 34.88
N ALA A 6 20.17 -6.30 34.07
CA ALA A 6 20.70 -5.48 33.01
C ALA A 6 19.68 -5.23 31.88
N ALA A 7 19.86 -4.09 31.23
CA ALA A 7 19.34 -3.77 29.92
C ALA A 7 19.46 -4.98 28.97
N GLY A 8 18.35 -5.36 28.36
CA GLY A 8 18.32 -6.38 27.32
C GLY A 8 19.21 -5.95 26.15
N LEU A 9 20.18 -6.79 25.84
CA LEU A 9 21.09 -6.64 24.71
C LEU A 9 20.30 -6.61 23.39
N LEU A 10 20.30 -5.46 22.72
CA LEU A 10 20.27 -5.43 21.25
C LEU A 10 21.73 -5.53 20.79
N ALA A 11 22.18 -6.72 20.41
CA ALA A 11 23.46 -6.88 19.74
C ALA A 11 23.39 -7.98 18.67
N SER A 12 23.16 -7.58 17.42
CA SER A 12 24.14 -7.75 16.34
C SER A 12 23.64 -7.12 15.02
N GLY A 13 24.21 -5.96 14.68
CA GLY A 13 24.43 -5.51 13.29
C GLY A 13 23.22 -5.34 12.37
N ALA A 14 22.33 -4.38 12.64
CA ALA A 14 21.69 -3.73 11.51
C ALA A 14 22.79 -2.97 10.75
N GLY A 15 22.91 -3.20 9.44
CA GLY A 15 23.74 -2.34 8.60
C GLY A 15 23.26 -0.88 8.69
N ALA A 16 24.04 0.05 8.15
CA ALA A 16 23.46 1.31 7.69
C ALA A 16 23.18 1.12 6.21
N ALA A 17 21.89 1.11 5.84
CA ALA A 17 21.51 0.89 4.46
C ALA A 17 22.21 1.93 3.60
N THR A 18 22.77 1.48 2.47
CA THR A 18 23.41 2.43 1.56
C THR A 18 22.31 3.09 0.74
N VAL A 19 22.20 4.41 0.89
CA VAL A 19 21.23 5.22 0.13
C VAL A 19 21.93 6.24 -0.75
N THR A 20 21.34 6.55 -1.89
CA THR A 20 21.84 7.51 -2.88
C THR A 20 20.69 8.35 -3.46
N ASN A 21 20.98 9.22 -4.43
CA ASN A 21 19.99 9.97 -5.21
C ASN A 21 18.95 10.71 -4.35
N TYR A 22 19.44 11.43 -3.34
CA TYR A 22 18.63 12.31 -2.50
C TYR A 22 17.88 13.33 -3.36
N ARG A 23 16.58 13.49 -3.10
CA ARG A 23 15.68 14.34 -3.89
C ARG A 23 14.55 14.91 -3.03
N GLY A 24 13.95 16.00 -3.51
CA GLY A 24 12.89 16.70 -2.78
C GLY A 24 13.45 17.58 -1.65
N GLY A 25 12.67 17.75 -0.58
CA GLY A 25 13.02 18.56 0.58
C GLY A 25 11.80 19.00 1.37
N ASN A 26 11.83 20.25 1.84
CA ASN A 26 10.74 20.85 2.63
C ASN A 26 9.85 21.78 1.81
N THR A 27 10.18 22.04 0.54
CA THR A 27 9.33 22.84 -0.34
C THR A 27 8.02 22.09 -0.57
N PRO A 28 6.85 22.68 -0.22
CA PRO A 28 5.57 22.04 -0.47
C PRO A 28 5.35 21.74 -1.95
N VAL A 29 4.87 20.54 -2.24
CA VAL A 29 4.38 20.13 -3.56
C VAL A 29 2.86 20.28 -3.68
N TYR A 30 2.17 20.39 -2.55
CA TYR A 30 0.76 20.69 -2.45
C TYR A 30 0.52 21.66 -1.29
N SER A 31 -0.29 22.68 -1.51
CA SER A 31 -0.66 23.66 -0.48
C SER A 31 -2.08 24.19 -0.65
N ARG A 32 -2.79 24.43 0.46
CA ARG A 32 -4.11 25.08 0.46
C ARG A 32 -4.34 25.90 1.72
N THR A 33 -5.42 26.67 1.72
CA THR A 33 -5.90 27.40 2.91
C THR A 33 -6.60 26.44 3.87
N SER A 34 -5.81 25.76 4.73
CA SER A 34 -6.13 24.97 5.93
C SER A 34 -4.92 24.04 6.18
N TYR A 35 -5.09 22.85 6.73
CA TYR A 35 -4.03 21.92 7.11
C TYR A 35 -4.13 20.56 6.43
N ASP A 36 -3.00 20.01 5.99
CA ASP A 36 -2.91 18.73 5.28
C ASP A 36 -1.86 17.82 5.90
N TYR A 37 -2.26 16.58 6.20
CA TYR A 37 -1.39 15.61 6.89
C TYR A 37 -1.77 14.16 6.62
N VAL A 38 -0.88 13.24 7.02
CA VAL A 38 -0.99 11.78 6.90
C VAL A 38 -1.50 11.35 5.51
N PRO A 39 -0.70 11.58 4.45
CA PRO A 39 -1.09 11.13 3.13
C PRO A 39 -1.00 9.59 2.99
N SER A 40 -1.62 9.07 1.95
CA SER A 40 -1.34 7.75 1.36
C SER A 40 -1.14 7.96 -0.13
N VAL A 41 -0.01 7.45 -0.65
CA VAL A 41 0.42 7.74 -2.03
C VAL A 41 0.67 6.46 -2.81
N MET A 42 0.07 6.40 -4.00
CA MET A 42 0.11 5.24 -4.88
C MET A 42 0.51 5.64 -6.30
N LYS A 43 1.39 4.87 -6.94
CA LYS A 43 1.64 4.96 -8.38
C LYS A 43 0.73 3.98 -9.13
N ASP A 44 -0.31 4.52 -9.78
CA ASP A 44 -1.29 3.75 -10.56
C ASP A 44 -1.72 4.55 -11.81
N GLY A 45 -0.88 4.49 -12.84
CA GLY A 45 -0.91 5.37 -14.01
C GLY A 45 -0.30 6.72 -13.68
N VAL A 46 -1.06 7.54 -12.97
CA VAL A 46 -0.60 8.78 -12.33
C VAL A 46 -0.20 8.49 -10.88
N TYR A 47 0.49 9.42 -10.24
CA TYR A 47 0.54 9.41 -8.78
C TYR A 47 -0.81 9.85 -8.24
N ARG A 48 -1.30 9.12 -7.25
CA ARG A 48 -2.57 9.37 -6.58
C ARG A 48 -2.29 9.57 -5.10
N MET A 49 -2.93 10.57 -4.50
CA MET A 49 -2.75 10.92 -3.10
C MET A 49 -4.11 11.06 -2.44
N TRP A 50 -4.27 10.42 -1.29
CA TRP A 50 -5.36 10.63 -0.34
C TRP A 50 -4.78 11.14 0.95
N TRP A 51 -5.44 12.06 1.65
CA TRP A 51 -4.89 12.61 2.90
C TRP A 51 -5.99 13.20 3.79
N CYS A 52 -5.65 13.47 5.04
CA CYS A 52 -6.52 14.21 5.95
C CYS A 52 -6.46 15.70 5.65
N GLY A 53 -7.59 16.24 5.20
CA GLY A 53 -7.74 17.66 5.03
C GLY A 53 -8.64 18.26 6.09
N GLY A 54 -8.14 19.28 6.79
CA GLY A 54 -8.93 20.18 7.62
C GLY A 54 -10.12 20.78 6.85
N ILE A 55 -11.29 20.16 6.97
CA ILE A 55 -12.58 20.61 6.43
C ILE A 55 -13.65 20.17 7.43
N ALA A 56 -14.24 21.14 8.15
CA ALA A 56 -15.27 20.87 9.18
C ALA A 56 -14.83 19.79 10.20
N GLY A 57 -13.58 19.87 10.66
CA GLY A 57 -12.89 18.74 11.28
C GLY A 57 -11.92 18.14 10.27
N ASP A 58 -12.01 16.84 10.00
CA ASP A 58 -11.20 16.15 9.00
C ASP A 58 -12.06 15.37 8.00
N TYR A 59 -11.83 15.63 6.72
CA TYR A 59 -12.31 14.84 5.59
C TYR A 59 -11.13 14.19 4.87
N ILE A 60 -11.37 13.09 4.15
CA ILE A 60 -10.35 12.52 3.28
C ILE A 60 -10.49 13.15 1.88
N LEU A 61 -9.40 13.77 1.44
CA LEU A 61 -9.29 14.45 0.16
C LEU A 61 -8.51 13.60 -0.85
N TYR A 62 -8.57 13.97 -2.13
CA TYR A 62 -7.86 13.32 -3.22
C TYR A 62 -7.30 14.31 -4.23
N ALA A 63 -6.12 13.98 -4.76
CA ALA A 63 -5.48 14.65 -5.89
C ALA A 63 -4.59 13.66 -6.65
N GLU A 64 -4.29 14.00 -7.90
CA GLU A 64 -3.39 13.24 -8.77
C GLU A 64 -2.35 14.15 -9.44
N ALA A 65 -1.24 13.54 -9.85
CA ALA A 65 -0.15 14.22 -10.57
C ALA A 65 0.64 13.23 -11.44
N ASP A 66 1.18 13.71 -12.56
CA ASP A 66 2.09 12.90 -13.39
C ASP A 66 3.47 12.72 -12.74
N SER A 67 3.86 13.63 -11.85
CA SER A 67 5.11 13.65 -11.10
C SER A 67 4.84 13.91 -9.62
N LEU A 68 5.65 13.32 -8.73
CA LEU A 68 5.57 13.59 -7.29
C LEU A 68 5.81 15.06 -6.93
N SER A 69 6.54 15.80 -7.78
CA SER A 69 6.74 17.25 -7.63
C SER A 69 5.55 18.09 -8.07
N GLY A 70 4.46 17.47 -8.52
CA GLY A 70 3.27 18.14 -9.03
C GLY A 70 3.40 18.68 -10.46
N PRO A 71 2.49 19.57 -10.89
CA PRO A 71 1.39 20.09 -10.09
C PRO A 71 0.38 18.99 -9.71
N TRP A 72 -0.03 18.98 -8.45
CA TRP A 72 -1.11 18.11 -7.97
C TRP A 72 -2.46 18.77 -8.22
N HIS A 73 -3.45 18.01 -8.66
CA HIS A 73 -4.77 18.54 -9.01
C HIS A 73 -5.90 17.52 -8.79
N ALA A 74 -7.13 18.00 -8.70
CA ALA A 74 -8.33 17.16 -8.70
C ALA A 74 -8.44 16.37 -10.01
N ARG A 75 -9.09 15.21 -9.98
CA ARG A 75 -9.39 14.47 -11.21
C ARG A 75 -10.29 15.30 -12.12
N GLY A 76 -9.91 15.40 -13.40
CA GLY A 76 -10.63 16.19 -14.40
C GLY A 76 -10.38 17.71 -14.31
N SER A 77 -9.43 18.15 -13.49
CA SER A 77 -8.98 19.53 -13.36
C SER A 77 -7.53 19.66 -13.81
N THR A 78 -7.13 20.84 -14.29
CA THR A 78 -5.71 21.20 -14.51
C THR A 78 -5.22 22.27 -13.52
N ALA A 79 -6.09 22.72 -12.61
CA ALA A 79 -5.76 23.73 -11.62
C ALA A 79 -4.87 23.12 -10.54
N ALA A 80 -3.65 23.63 -10.40
CA ALA A 80 -2.73 23.22 -9.34
C ALA A 80 -3.36 23.43 -7.95
N ASN A 81 -3.05 22.54 -7.02
CA ASN A 81 -3.59 22.50 -5.66
C ASN A 81 -5.11 22.31 -5.54
N SER A 82 -5.81 22.01 -6.65
CA SER A 82 -7.21 21.57 -6.57
C SER A 82 -7.31 20.15 -6.02
N TYR A 83 -8.47 19.80 -5.45
CA TYR A 83 -8.71 18.49 -4.83
C TYR A 83 -10.17 18.05 -4.99
N ASN A 84 -10.41 16.75 -4.85
CA ASN A 84 -11.74 16.18 -4.65
C ASN A 84 -11.92 15.83 -3.16
N THR A 85 -13.08 16.12 -2.57
CA THR A 85 -13.47 15.48 -1.29
C THR A 85 -14.05 14.12 -1.61
N VAL A 86 -13.39 13.04 -1.16
CA VAL A 86 -13.77 11.66 -1.55
C VAL A 86 -14.36 10.85 -0.41
N PHE A 87 -14.11 11.24 0.84
CA PHE A 87 -14.72 10.58 1.99
C PHE A 87 -15.08 11.59 3.07
N ARG A 88 -16.29 11.44 3.62
CA ARG A 88 -16.83 12.32 4.65
C ARG A 88 -17.27 11.51 5.87
N PRO A 89 -17.24 12.10 7.08
CA PRO A 89 -17.89 11.55 8.25
C PRO A 89 -19.37 11.30 7.97
N THR A 90 -20.00 10.39 8.72
CA THR A 90 -21.42 10.09 8.51
C THR A 90 -22.34 11.24 8.93
N GLY A 91 -21.85 12.15 9.78
CA GLY A 91 -22.63 13.21 10.40
C GLY A 91 -23.49 12.71 11.58
N ASN A 92 -23.44 11.42 11.92
CA ASN A 92 -24.09 10.86 13.09
C ASN A 92 -23.05 10.59 14.17
N ALA A 93 -22.98 11.45 15.18
CA ALA A 93 -21.99 11.37 16.26
C ALA A 93 -22.03 10.07 17.10
N ALA A 94 -23.09 9.26 16.99
CA ALA A 94 -23.17 7.93 17.61
C ALA A 94 -22.37 6.86 16.85
N GLN A 95 -22.01 7.10 15.59
CA GLN A 95 -21.16 6.22 14.80
C GLN A 95 -19.69 6.57 15.03
N PHE A 96 -18.81 5.56 14.92
CA PHE A 96 -17.38 5.74 15.22
C PHE A 96 -16.70 6.75 14.30
N ASP A 97 -17.20 6.96 13.08
CA ASP A 97 -16.71 7.93 12.10
C ASP A 97 -17.74 9.03 11.83
N GLY A 98 -18.48 9.41 12.88
CA GLY A 98 -19.55 10.40 12.83
C GLY A 98 -19.08 11.84 12.65
N ILE A 99 -17.87 12.17 13.13
CA ILE A 99 -17.36 13.56 13.21
C ILE A 99 -16.10 13.74 12.38
N HIS A 100 -15.15 12.79 12.43
CA HIS A 100 -13.90 12.86 11.68
C HIS A 100 -13.62 11.55 10.95
N VAL A 101 -13.03 11.68 9.77
CA VAL A 101 -12.42 10.58 9.01
C VAL A 101 -11.03 11.03 8.56
N CYS A 102 -10.01 10.26 8.92
CA CYS A 102 -8.61 10.62 8.69
C CYS A 102 -7.74 9.35 8.57
N ASP A 103 -6.43 9.53 8.56
CA ASP A 103 -5.36 8.56 8.41
C ASP A 103 -5.61 7.51 7.32
N PRO A 104 -5.86 7.94 6.07
CA PRO A 104 -6.14 6.98 5.00
C PRO A 104 -4.89 6.15 4.68
N SER A 105 -5.06 4.83 4.59
CA SER A 105 -4.13 3.95 3.88
C SER A 105 -4.87 3.23 2.76
N VAL A 106 -4.46 3.53 1.52
CA VAL A 106 -5.14 3.09 0.31
C VAL A 106 -4.29 2.09 -0.47
N ILE A 107 -4.88 0.94 -0.78
CA ILE A 107 -4.34 -0.09 -1.68
C ILE A 107 -5.37 -0.48 -2.73
N ARG A 108 -4.92 -1.14 -3.78
CA ARG A 108 -5.75 -1.85 -4.75
C ARG A 108 -5.26 -3.27 -4.91
N VAL A 109 -6.14 -4.21 -4.62
CA VAL A 109 -5.96 -5.63 -4.91
C VAL A 109 -6.87 -5.96 -6.08
N ASP A 110 -6.26 -6.46 -7.15
CA ASP A 110 -6.94 -6.68 -8.43
C ASP A 110 -7.64 -5.40 -8.93
N ALA A 111 -8.97 -5.41 -9.09
CA ALA A 111 -9.73 -4.26 -9.57
C ALA A 111 -10.35 -3.40 -8.45
N THR A 112 -10.15 -3.77 -7.17
CA THR A 112 -10.83 -3.12 -6.03
C THR A 112 -9.85 -2.35 -5.18
N TYR A 113 -10.14 -1.07 -4.96
CA TYR A 113 -9.46 -0.27 -3.95
C TYR A 113 -10.04 -0.54 -2.56
N TYR A 114 -9.17 -0.56 -1.57
CA TYR A 114 -9.52 -0.58 -0.15
C TYR A 114 -8.84 0.60 0.52
N MET A 115 -9.58 1.29 1.39
CA MET A 115 -9.09 2.37 2.24
C MET A 115 -9.35 1.98 3.69
N TYR A 116 -8.27 1.84 4.45
CA TYR A 116 -8.31 1.74 5.90
C TYR A 116 -8.16 3.15 6.46
N TYR A 117 -8.95 3.51 7.45
CA TYR A 117 -9.01 4.90 7.92
C TYR A 117 -9.32 4.98 9.41
N GLY A 118 -8.81 6.02 10.07
CA GLY A 118 -9.21 6.40 11.42
C GLY A 118 -10.55 7.14 11.41
N GLY A 119 -11.45 6.78 12.31
CA GLY A 119 -12.73 7.45 12.54
C GLY A 119 -12.88 7.89 13.99
N TYR A 120 -13.44 9.08 14.19
CA TYR A 120 -13.84 9.59 15.50
C TYR A 120 -15.29 10.06 15.53
N GLY A 121 -16.00 9.77 16.63
CA GLY A 121 -17.33 10.26 16.96
C GLY A 121 -17.50 10.50 18.46
N ASP A 122 -18.30 11.49 18.85
CA ASP A 122 -18.47 11.86 20.27
C ASP A 122 -19.05 10.73 21.12
N GLY A 123 -19.89 9.87 20.53
CA GLY A 123 -20.44 8.70 21.20
C GLY A 123 -19.40 7.62 21.54
N THR A 124 -18.21 7.64 20.91
CA THR A 124 -17.14 6.66 21.17
C THR A 124 -16.04 7.20 22.07
N GLY A 125 -15.73 8.50 22.00
CA GLY A 125 -14.73 9.19 22.81
C GLY A 125 -13.27 8.81 22.53
N THR A 126 -13.01 8.01 21.48
CA THR A 126 -11.69 7.51 21.07
C THR A 126 -11.71 7.17 19.57
N THR A 127 -10.57 7.28 18.89
CA THR A 127 -10.40 6.84 17.50
C THR A 127 -10.55 5.32 17.37
N MET A 128 -11.18 4.88 16.27
CA MET A 128 -11.32 3.47 15.86
C MET A 128 -10.99 3.34 14.37
N ILE A 129 -10.67 2.15 13.88
CA ILE A 129 -10.31 1.94 12.47
C ILE A 129 -11.49 1.35 11.70
N GLY A 130 -11.82 1.97 10.59
CA GLY A 130 -12.76 1.48 9.59
C GLY A 130 -12.07 1.02 8.30
N VAL A 131 -12.87 0.43 7.41
CA VAL A 131 -12.44 0.11 6.04
C VAL A 131 -13.57 0.39 5.05
N ALA A 132 -13.21 0.91 3.89
CA ALA A 132 -14.11 1.15 2.77
C ALA A 132 -13.53 0.55 1.48
N SER A 133 -14.40 0.15 0.55
CA SER A 133 -14.01 -0.30 -0.80
C SER A 133 -14.41 0.71 -1.86
N SER A 134 -13.68 0.77 -2.96
CA SER A 134 -14.00 1.61 -4.11
C SER A 134 -13.62 0.94 -5.44
N PRO A 135 -14.41 1.11 -6.51
CA PRO A 135 -14.02 0.66 -7.85
C PRO A 135 -13.01 1.61 -8.52
N ASP A 136 -12.93 2.88 -8.09
CA ASP A 136 -12.18 3.94 -8.81
C ASP A 136 -11.21 4.75 -7.93
N GLY A 137 -11.23 4.50 -6.61
CA GLY A 137 -10.46 5.21 -5.59
C GLY A 137 -11.05 6.57 -5.20
N LEU A 138 -12.25 6.92 -5.69
CA LEU A 138 -12.93 8.19 -5.43
C LEU A 138 -14.29 8.00 -4.77
N ASN A 139 -15.05 7.01 -5.21
CA ASN A 139 -16.38 6.70 -4.71
C ASN A 139 -16.29 5.51 -3.77
N TRP A 140 -16.47 5.77 -2.48
CA TRP A 140 -16.21 4.80 -1.42
C TRP A 140 -17.48 4.26 -0.78
N THR A 141 -17.51 2.95 -0.54
CA THR A 141 -18.55 2.25 0.22
C THR A 141 -17.93 1.70 1.50
N ARG A 142 -18.44 2.11 2.66
CA ARG A 142 -18.03 1.55 3.96
C ARG A 142 -18.30 0.04 3.99
N LEU A 143 -17.33 -0.74 4.43
CA LEU A 143 -17.51 -2.18 4.65
C LEU A 143 -17.90 -2.46 6.11
N ASN A 144 -18.01 -3.74 6.48
CA ASN A 144 -18.40 -4.18 7.82
C ASN A 144 -19.72 -3.55 8.34
N GLY A 145 -20.65 -3.24 7.42
CA GLY A 145 -21.90 -2.55 7.74
C GLY A 145 -21.72 -1.12 8.27
N GLY A 146 -20.56 -0.50 8.05
CA GLY A 146 -20.22 0.81 8.63
C GLY A 146 -19.76 0.76 10.09
N ASN A 147 -19.46 -0.43 10.62
CA ASN A 147 -18.88 -0.59 11.96
C ASN A 147 -17.34 -0.61 11.89
N PRO A 148 -16.65 -0.20 12.96
CA PRO A 148 -15.19 -0.28 13.00
C PRO A 148 -14.73 -1.74 12.92
N ILE A 149 -13.58 -1.96 12.29
CA ILE A 149 -12.91 -3.28 12.23
C ILE A 149 -11.90 -3.46 13.38
N ILE A 150 -11.40 -2.36 13.94
CA ILE A 150 -10.56 -2.36 15.15
C ILE A 150 -11.11 -1.31 16.10
N VAL A 151 -11.26 -1.72 17.36
CA VAL A 151 -11.59 -0.84 18.48
C VAL A 151 -10.39 -0.82 19.44
N PRO A 152 -10.18 0.28 20.20
CA PRO A 152 -9.10 0.37 21.18
C PRO A 152 -9.14 -0.79 22.16
N ALA A 153 -7.97 -1.36 22.47
CA ALA A 153 -7.80 -2.47 23.39
C ALA A 153 -8.25 -2.14 24.82
N ARG A 154 -8.11 -0.87 25.24
CA ARG A 154 -8.48 -0.36 26.58
C ARG A 154 -7.84 -1.18 27.69
N ASP A 155 -6.53 -1.41 27.59
CA ASP A 155 -5.78 -2.08 28.66
C ASP A 155 -5.86 -1.29 29.97
N TYR A 156 -5.72 -1.98 31.10
CA TYR A 156 -5.93 -1.43 32.44
C TYR A 156 -4.90 -0.37 32.88
N ARG A 157 -3.88 -0.10 32.06
CA ARG A 157 -2.85 0.90 32.35
C ARG A 157 -3.37 2.29 31.99
N THR A 158 -3.28 3.19 32.96
CA THR A 158 -3.59 4.61 32.75
C THR A 158 -2.46 5.26 31.98
N VAL A 159 -2.55 5.25 30.65
CA VAL A 159 -1.70 6.09 29.77
C VAL A 159 -2.43 7.40 29.56
N SER A 160 -1.72 8.53 29.62
CA SER A 160 -2.35 9.86 29.51
C SER A 160 -2.87 10.19 28.10
N ASN A 161 -2.54 9.39 27.09
CA ASN A 161 -2.90 9.61 25.70
C ASN A 161 -4.23 8.91 25.34
N PRO A 162 -5.35 9.66 25.18
CA PRO A 162 -6.67 9.08 24.94
C PRO A 162 -6.96 8.78 23.46
N TYR A 163 -5.97 8.82 22.57
CA TYR A 163 -6.18 8.71 21.12
C TYR A 163 -6.98 7.46 20.70
N GLY A 164 -6.63 6.28 21.22
CA GLY A 164 -7.29 5.02 20.85
C GLY A 164 -6.58 4.30 19.71
N ALA A 165 -7.35 3.62 18.85
CA ALA A 165 -6.84 2.81 17.76
C ALA A 165 -7.04 3.53 16.41
N GLY A 166 -5.94 3.81 15.70
CA GLY A 166 -5.96 4.63 14.49
C GLY A 166 -4.65 4.56 13.71
N GLN A 167 -4.41 5.55 12.85
CA GLN A 167 -3.21 5.61 11.98
C GLN A 167 -2.90 4.28 11.27
N PRO A 168 -3.89 3.66 10.59
CA PRO A 168 -3.66 2.38 9.93
C PRO A 168 -2.74 2.54 8.72
N SER A 169 -1.88 1.55 8.49
CA SER A 169 -1.25 1.36 7.18
C SER A 169 -1.32 -0.10 6.75
N VAL A 170 -1.64 -0.34 5.47
CA VAL A 170 -1.88 -1.69 4.94
C VAL A 170 -0.95 -2.01 3.77
N THR A 171 -0.53 -3.27 3.66
CA THR A 171 0.14 -3.83 2.48
C THR A 171 -0.41 -5.22 2.16
N TYR A 172 -0.39 -5.63 0.88
CA TYR A 172 -0.94 -6.93 0.46
C TYR A 172 0.15 -7.88 0.00
N VAL A 173 0.43 -8.91 0.81
CA VAL A 173 1.54 -9.85 0.58
C VAL A 173 1.00 -11.28 0.65
N ASP A 174 1.33 -12.11 -0.33
CA ASP A 174 0.98 -13.56 -0.38
C ASP A 174 -0.49 -13.87 -0.06
N GLY A 175 -1.41 -13.11 -0.65
CA GLY A 175 -2.84 -13.37 -0.48
C GLY A 175 -3.44 -12.85 0.84
N LYS A 176 -2.69 -12.05 1.61
CA LYS A 176 -3.14 -11.47 2.86
C LYS A 176 -2.88 -9.97 2.90
N PHE A 177 -3.85 -9.25 3.45
CA PHE A 177 -3.67 -7.89 3.95
C PHE A 177 -2.88 -7.97 5.25
N TYR A 178 -1.80 -7.21 5.34
CA TYR A 178 -1.06 -6.94 6.57
C TYR A 178 -1.41 -5.51 6.97
N LEU A 179 -1.90 -5.32 8.19
CA LEU A 179 -2.29 -4.02 8.74
C LEU A 179 -1.43 -3.70 9.96
N ILE A 180 -0.64 -2.63 9.87
CA ILE A 180 0.05 -2.02 11.01
C ILE A 180 -0.79 -0.83 11.50
N PHE A 181 -0.89 -0.65 12.81
CA PHE A 181 -1.72 0.43 13.37
C PHE A 181 -1.26 0.84 14.78
N THR A 182 -1.57 2.09 15.13
CA THR A 182 -1.42 2.62 16.48
C THR A 182 -2.60 2.17 17.35
N ASP A 183 -2.35 1.74 18.58
CA ASP A 183 -3.35 1.71 19.65
C ASP A 183 -2.76 2.26 20.95
N SER A 184 -3.07 3.52 21.29
CA SER A 184 -2.51 4.19 22.48
C SER A 184 -2.98 3.57 23.80
N THR A 185 -3.95 2.65 23.73
CA THR A 185 -4.52 1.91 24.86
C THR A 185 -4.11 0.43 24.85
N GLY A 186 -3.19 0.04 23.97
CA GLY A 186 -2.66 -1.32 23.87
C GLY A 186 -1.85 -1.76 25.09
N TYR A 187 -1.70 -3.07 25.27
CA TYR A 187 -0.96 -3.61 26.43
C TYR A 187 0.55 -3.34 26.37
N ALA A 188 1.15 -3.39 25.17
CA ALA A 188 2.59 -3.25 24.97
C ALA A 188 2.98 -1.88 24.39
N VAL A 189 2.27 -0.81 24.78
CA VAL A 189 2.62 0.57 24.43
C VAL A 189 3.75 1.11 25.31
N ASP A 190 4.48 2.08 24.77
CA ASP A 190 5.46 2.88 25.48
C ASP A 190 4.80 3.89 26.44
N GLY A 191 5.59 4.54 27.30
CA GLY A 191 5.08 5.45 28.34
C GLY A 191 4.27 6.65 27.84
N ASN A 192 4.41 7.03 26.57
CA ASN A 192 3.61 8.09 25.92
C ASN A 192 2.41 7.55 25.10
N GLY A 193 2.19 6.23 25.09
CA GLY A 193 1.19 5.55 24.27
C GLY A 193 1.67 5.13 22.88
N GLY A 194 2.96 5.27 22.58
CA GLY A 194 3.51 4.86 21.29
C GLY A 194 3.58 3.35 21.17
N GLY A 195 3.04 2.78 20.10
CA GLY A 195 3.05 1.33 19.88
C GLY A 195 2.36 0.95 18.59
N GLN A 196 3.05 0.15 17.78
CA GLN A 196 2.56 -0.34 16.49
C GLN A 196 2.28 -1.83 16.55
N PHE A 197 1.02 -2.19 16.34
CA PHE A 197 0.54 -3.57 16.34
C PHE A 197 0.27 -4.04 14.92
N VAL A 198 0.45 -5.34 14.66
CA VAL A 198 0.33 -5.89 13.31
C VAL A 198 -0.68 -7.03 13.26
N LEU A 199 -1.69 -6.90 12.41
CA LEU A 199 -2.61 -7.96 12.04
C LEU A 199 -2.37 -8.42 10.61
N ARG A 200 -2.76 -9.64 10.28
CA ARG A 200 -2.92 -10.08 8.89
C ARG A 200 -4.15 -10.95 8.68
N SER A 201 -4.76 -10.86 7.50
CA SER A 201 -5.86 -11.74 7.07
C SER A 201 -6.03 -11.72 5.55
N SER A 202 -6.60 -12.77 4.97
CA SER A 202 -7.09 -12.75 3.58
C SER A 202 -8.43 -12.01 3.44
N ASP A 203 -9.13 -11.79 4.55
CA ASP A 203 -10.35 -11.00 4.61
C ASP A 203 -10.00 -9.50 4.79
N PRO A 204 -10.32 -8.62 3.83
CA PRO A 204 -10.00 -7.19 3.91
C PRO A 204 -10.74 -6.47 5.04
N THR A 205 -11.73 -7.10 5.65
CA THR A 205 -12.44 -6.54 6.81
C THR A 205 -11.86 -6.98 8.14
N PHE A 206 -10.86 -7.88 8.14
CA PHE A 206 -10.27 -8.44 9.35
C PHE A 206 -11.32 -9.00 10.33
N GLN A 207 -12.42 -9.58 9.82
CA GLN A 207 -13.46 -10.20 10.65
C GLN A 207 -13.30 -11.73 10.72
N THR A 208 -12.59 -12.31 9.75
CA THR A 208 -12.32 -13.75 9.69
C THR A 208 -10.83 -14.04 9.48
N GLY A 209 -10.37 -15.20 9.97
CA GLY A 209 -9.00 -15.67 9.71
C GLY A 209 -7.87 -14.74 10.18
N VAL A 210 -8.13 -13.91 11.20
CA VAL A 210 -7.18 -12.90 11.66
C VAL A 210 -6.05 -13.54 12.47
N GLU A 211 -4.82 -13.23 12.06
CA GLU A 211 -3.62 -13.49 12.83
C GLU A 211 -3.03 -12.17 13.33
N GLU A 212 -2.45 -12.19 14.52
CA GLU A 212 -1.76 -11.05 15.13
C GLU A 212 -0.28 -11.40 15.34
N LEU A 213 0.60 -10.43 15.12
CA LEU A 213 2.02 -10.60 15.37
C LEU A 213 2.26 -10.71 16.89
N THR A 214 2.96 -11.77 17.29
CA THR A 214 3.40 -11.98 18.67
C THR A 214 4.92 -12.02 18.73
N ALA A 215 5.50 -12.07 19.93
CA ALA A 215 6.95 -12.18 20.12
C ALA A 215 7.58 -13.42 19.46
N THR A 216 6.79 -14.44 19.11
CA THR A 216 7.26 -15.67 18.43
C THR A 216 6.73 -15.78 17.00
N GLY A 217 6.21 -14.70 16.42
CA GLY A 217 5.63 -14.66 15.08
C GLY A 217 4.09 -14.59 15.09
N PHE A 218 3.49 -14.70 13.91
CA PHE A 218 2.03 -14.61 13.75
C PHE A 218 1.30 -15.80 14.36
N ALA A 219 0.23 -15.53 15.09
CA ALA A 219 -0.67 -16.53 15.65
C ALA A 219 -2.14 -16.07 15.52
N PRO A 220 -3.14 -16.98 15.58
CA PRO A 220 -4.54 -16.57 15.59
C PRO A 220 -4.82 -15.50 16.65
N ARG A 221 -5.56 -14.46 16.28
CA ARG A 221 -5.90 -13.37 17.21
C ARG A 221 -6.84 -13.87 18.30
N THR A 222 -6.54 -13.53 19.54
CA THR A 222 -7.34 -13.85 20.74
C THR A 222 -7.31 -12.65 21.70
N ALA A 223 -8.26 -12.57 22.62
CA ALA A 223 -8.19 -11.58 23.69
C ALA A 223 -6.90 -11.71 24.55
N ALA A 224 -6.30 -12.91 24.58
CA ALA A 224 -5.11 -13.18 25.37
C ALA A 224 -3.81 -12.68 24.73
N ASN A 225 -3.72 -12.54 23.41
CA ASN A 225 -2.51 -12.04 22.73
C ASN A 225 -2.67 -10.63 22.14
N HIS A 226 -3.90 -10.10 22.08
CA HIS A 226 -4.17 -8.80 21.50
C HIS A 226 -3.33 -7.69 22.14
N THR A 227 -2.66 -6.90 21.29
CA THR A 227 -1.78 -5.78 21.63
C THR A 227 -0.65 -6.09 22.62
N ARG A 228 -0.28 -7.37 22.79
CA ARG A 228 0.80 -7.77 23.72
C ARG A 228 2.21 -7.70 23.15
N HIS A 229 2.33 -7.46 21.85
CA HIS A 229 3.61 -7.29 21.18
C HIS A 229 3.53 -6.10 20.23
N SER A 230 4.19 -5.01 20.61
CA SER A 230 4.42 -3.86 19.74
C SER A 230 5.66 -4.14 18.90
N LEU A 231 5.55 -3.98 17.57
CA LEU A 231 6.66 -4.15 16.65
C LEU A 231 7.68 -3.02 16.80
N ILE A 232 7.20 -1.78 16.90
CA ILE A 232 8.00 -0.58 17.13
C ILE A 232 7.23 0.43 18.00
N GLY A 233 7.96 1.15 18.85
CA GLY A 233 7.44 2.29 19.62
C GLY A 233 7.35 3.54 18.76
N ALA A 234 6.23 3.73 18.08
CA ALA A 234 5.99 4.87 17.18
C ALA A 234 4.50 5.23 17.11
N PHE A 235 4.22 6.40 16.53
CA PHE A 235 2.90 6.83 16.06
C PHE A 235 2.97 7.07 14.55
N SER A 236 1.81 7.15 13.90
CA SER A 236 1.68 7.59 12.50
C SER A 236 2.71 6.97 11.57
N VAL A 237 2.58 5.67 11.29
CA VAL A 237 3.52 4.95 10.43
C VAL A 237 2.91 4.66 9.07
N ASP A 238 3.76 4.57 8.06
CA ASP A 238 3.38 3.97 6.78
C ASP A 238 4.41 2.90 6.39
N TRP A 239 3.96 1.86 5.70
CA TRP A 239 4.85 0.78 5.32
C TRP A 239 4.58 0.24 3.93
N GLN A 240 5.59 -0.41 3.37
CA GLN A 240 5.49 -1.14 2.12
C GLN A 240 6.31 -2.42 2.16
N TYR A 241 5.95 -3.38 1.32
CA TYR A 241 6.79 -4.55 1.08
C TYR A 241 7.87 -4.26 0.02
N VAL A 242 9.09 -4.70 0.25
CA VAL A 242 10.22 -4.51 -0.67
C VAL A 242 10.63 -5.86 -1.25
N ASP A 243 10.15 -6.17 -2.46
CA ASP A 243 10.40 -7.46 -3.11
C ASP A 243 11.88 -7.72 -3.39
N THR A 244 12.64 -6.66 -3.68
CA THR A 244 14.05 -6.73 -4.03
C THR A 244 14.88 -7.41 -2.94
N ASN A 245 14.62 -7.09 -1.67
CA ASN A 245 15.35 -7.61 -0.52
C ASN A 245 14.53 -8.56 0.39
N ASP A 246 13.23 -8.73 0.13
CA ASP A 246 12.29 -9.55 0.93
C ASP A 246 12.10 -9.00 2.36
N THR A 247 11.88 -7.68 2.45
CA THR A 247 11.72 -6.96 3.73
C THR A 247 10.46 -6.09 3.75
N PHE A 248 9.97 -5.78 4.94
CA PHE A 248 9.06 -4.65 5.15
C PHE A 248 9.85 -3.38 5.42
N ALA A 249 9.56 -2.31 4.68
CA ALA A 249 10.07 -0.97 4.97
C ALA A 249 8.99 -0.19 5.73
N ILE A 250 9.30 0.26 6.94
CA ILE A 250 8.39 0.99 7.82
C ILE A 250 8.93 2.39 8.03
N ALA A 251 8.24 3.38 7.48
CA ALA A 251 8.54 4.79 7.67
C ALA A 251 7.84 5.31 8.93
N VAL A 252 8.60 6.01 9.76
CA VAL A 252 8.12 6.69 10.97
C VAL A 252 8.65 8.11 11.00
N ASP A 253 7.92 8.98 11.69
CA ASP A 253 8.44 10.28 12.08
C ASP A 253 9.71 10.10 12.92
N GLY A 254 10.82 10.71 12.47
CA GLY A 254 12.13 10.49 13.08
C GLY A 254 12.21 11.08 14.49
N SER A 255 13.19 10.63 15.27
CA SER A 255 13.41 11.15 16.64
C SER A 255 13.72 12.65 16.69
N THR A 256 14.09 13.25 15.55
CA THR A 256 14.17 14.70 15.34
C THR A 256 13.16 15.11 14.28
N SER A 257 12.65 16.33 14.36
CA SER A 257 11.73 16.90 13.37
C SER A 257 12.39 17.22 12.01
N SER A 258 13.55 16.63 11.70
CA SER A 258 14.39 16.94 10.53
C SER A 258 14.63 15.75 9.60
N ALA A 259 14.11 14.57 9.94
CA ALA A 259 14.17 13.38 9.09
C ALA A 259 13.00 12.44 9.37
N THR A 260 12.59 11.69 8.35
CA THR A 260 11.74 10.49 8.49
C THR A 260 12.67 9.28 8.57
N ARG A 261 12.48 8.41 9.56
CA ARG A 261 13.27 7.17 9.70
C ARG A 261 12.56 6.02 9.01
N VAL A 262 13.31 5.21 8.27
CA VAL A 262 12.82 3.97 7.66
C VAL A 262 13.53 2.79 8.28
N PHE A 263 12.76 1.88 8.89
CA PHE A 263 13.25 0.61 9.38
C PHE A 263 13.00 -0.48 8.33
N LEU A 264 13.98 -1.35 8.12
CA LEU A 264 13.80 -2.57 7.32
C LEU A 264 13.68 -3.77 8.26
N PHE A 265 12.56 -4.48 8.19
CA PHE A 265 12.32 -5.72 8.91
C PHE A 265 12.31 -6.91 7.96
N ASN A 266 12.81 -8.06 8.41
CA ASN A 266 12.65 -9.29 7.64
C ASN A 266 11.18 -9.63 7.38
N ARG A 267 10.94 -10.53 6.44
CA ARG A 267 9.59 -10.98 6.03
C ARG A 267 8.75 -11.50 7.21
N GLU A 268 9.37 -12.09 8.21
CA GLU A 268 8.70 -12.63 9.39
C GLU A 268 8.36 -11.55 10.44
N LEU A 269 8.81 -10.31 10.24
CA LEU A 269 8.72 -9.20 11.20
C LEU A 269 9.33 -9.54 12.57
N SER A 270 10.32 -10.44 12.59
CA SER A 270 10.98 -10.92 13.81
C SER A 270 12.29 -10.19 14.10
N GLN A 271 12.88 -9.53 13.09
CA GLN A 271 14.16 -8.85 13.21
C GLN A 271 14.20 -7.61 12.32
N GLN A 272 14.64 -6.49 12.89
CA GLN A 272 15.11 -5.34 12.13
C GLN A 272 16.47 -5.68 11.52
N VAL A 273 16.54 -5.65 10.19
CA VAL A 273 17.75 -6.00 9.42
C VAL A 273 18.58 -4.77 9.02
N ASP A 274 17.94 -3.61 8.89
CA ASP A 274 18.59 -2.37 8.48
C ASP A 274 17.75 -1.13 8.88
N GLN A 275 18.30 0.07 8.73
CA GLN A 275 17.59 1.35 8.80
C GLN A 275 18.34 2.46 8.07
N PHE A 276 17.60 3.50 7.68
CA PHE A 276 18.15 4.74 7.13
C PHE A 276 17.22 5.92 7.39
N ASP A 277 17.75 7.13 7.20
CA ASP A 277 16.98 8.36 7.32
C ASP A 277 16.76 8.99 5.95
N VAL A 278 15.54 9.50 5.72
CA VAL A 278 15.22 10.37 4.61
C VAL A 278 15.15 11.80 5.14
N ALA A 279 16.10 12.64 4.70
CA ALA A 279 16.19 14.02 5.16
C ALA A 279 14.94 14.84 4.80
N GLY A 280 14.55 15.72 5.71
CA GLY A 280 13.43 16.64 5.54
C GLY A 280 12.62 16.77 6.81
N THR A 281 12.10 17.96 7.08
CA THR A 281 11.27 18.21 8.27
C THR A 281 9.94 17.49 8.15
N TRP A 282 9.34 17.13 9.27
CA TRP A 282 8.00 16.56 9.32
C TRP A 282 7.18 17.25 10.43
N THR A 283 5.86 17.30 10.25
CA THR A 283 4.92 17.73 11.30
C THR A 283 4.01 16.59 11.75
N GLU A 284 3.58 15.71 10.83
CA GLU A 284 2.77 14.53 11.13
C GLU A 284 2.77 13.57 9.93
N GLY A 285 3.05 12.28 10.18
CA GLY A 285 2.71 11.15 9.32
C GLY A 285 3.44 11.07 7.97
N PRO A 286 4.35 10.10 7.77
CA PRO A 286 4.96 9.82 6.48
C PRO A 286 4.04 8.94 5.61
N ALA A 287 4.26 9.02 4.30
CA ALA A 287 3.61 8.17 3.30
C ALA A 287 4.63 7.72 2.26
N ILE A 288 4.96 6.44 2.25
CA ILE A 288 5.84 5.85 1.26
C ILE A 288 5.06 5.70 -0.05
N VAL A 289 5.67 6.16 -1.15
CA VAL A 289 5.12 6.01 -2.49
C VAL A 289 5.27 4.55 -2.92
N SER A 290 4.15 3.89 -3.17
CA SER A 290 4.14 2.45 -3.46
C SER A 290 3.34 2.10 -4.71
N ARG A 291 3.50 0.87 -5.18
CA ARG A 291 2.63 0.20 -6.14
C ARG A 291 1.21 0.03 -5.56
N PRO A 292 0.21 -0.33 -6.38
CA PRO A 292 -1.17 -0.48 -5.92
C PRO A 292 -1.36 -1.46 -4.75
N ASP A 293 -0.57 -2.51 -4.67
CA ASP A 293 -0.55 -3.51 -3.58
C ASP A 293 0.29 -3.09 -2.35
N LYS A 294 0.78 -1.84 -2.31
CA LYS A 294 1.73 -1.32 -1.30
C LYS A 294 3.04 -2.10 -1.24
N HIS A 295 3.51 -2.56 -2.40
CA HIS A 295 4.90 -2.94 -2.59
C HIS A 295 5.72 -1.76 -3.15
N ALA A 296 7.05 -1.81 -3.00
CA ALA A 296 7.94 -0.78 -3.52
C ALA A 296 7.79 -0.61 -5.05
N VAL A 297 7.85 0.64 -5.52
CA VAL A 297 7.85 0.95 -6.96
C VAL A 297 9.10 0.37 -7.61
N ALA A 298 8.94 -0.27 -8.77
CA ALA A 298 10.06 -0.87 -9.50
C ALA A 298 11.03 0.20 -10.03
N SER A 299 12.32 -0.13 -10.02
CA SER A 299 13.37 0.63 -10.71
C SER A 299 13.75 -0.04 -12.03
N SER A 300 14.36 0.69 -12.96
CA SER A 300 14.98 0.12 -14.16
C SER A 300 16.33 -0.57 -13.87
N THR A 301 16.82 -0.48 -12.63
CA THR A 301 18.08 -1.07 -12.18
C THR A 301 17.82 -2.10 -11.08
N CYS A 302 18.35 -3.32 -11.26
CA CYS A 302 18.27 -4.35 -10.22
C CYS A 302 18.96 -3.90 -8.94
N GLY A 303 18.41 -4.29 -7.79
CA GLY A 303 19.04 -4.02 -6.50
C GLY A 303 18.86 -2.58 -6.01
N THR A 304 18.25 -1.69 -6.80
CA THR A 304 17.90 -0.33 -6.41
C THR A 304 16.40 -0.23 -6.14
N VAL A 305 16.02 0.33 -5.00
CA VAL A 305 14.64 0.52 -4.58
C VAL A 305 14.40 2.01 -4.34
N PRO A 306 13.58 2.69 -5.17
CA PRO A 306 13.16 4.06 -4.90
C PRO A 306 12.32 4.10 -3.61
N VAL A 307 12.70 4.98 -2.69
CA VAL A 307 11.95 5.27 -1.46
C VAL A 307 11.66 6.76 -1.44
N ASP A 308 10.52 7.14 -2.02
CA ASP A 308 9.98 8.49 -1.95
C ASP A 308 8.92 8.54 -0.85
N ILE A 309 8.93 9.62 -0.07
CA ILE A 309 8.04 9.86 1.06
C ILE A 309 7.36 11.21 0.88
N LEU A 310 6.03 11.22 0.93
CA LEU A 310 5.26 12.44 1.17
C LEU A 310 4.93 12.54 2.65
N ARG A 311 4.95 13.75 3.19
CA ARG A 311 4.67 14.00 4.61
C ARG A 311 4.19 15.42 4.81
N SER A 312 3.54 15.67 5.93
CA SER A 312 3.19 17.03 6.34
C SER A 312 4.44 17.83 6.72
N VAL A 313 4.48 19.10 6.33
CA VAL A 313 5.51 20.09 6.71
C VAL A 313 4.86 21.42 7.08
N GLY A 314 5.39 22.09 8.09
CA GLY A 314 4.87 23.37 8.56
C GLY A 314 5.50 23.79 9.89
N THR A 315 4.81 24.67 10.60
CA THR A 315 5.17 25.15 11.94
C THR A 315 4.25 24.53 13.00
N GLY A 316 4.32 25.01 14.25
CA GLY A 316 3.39 24.57 15.30
C GLY A 316 1.93 24.98 15.07
N ASP A 317 1.64 25.90 14.16
CA ASP A 317 0.27 26.19 13.71
C ASP A 317 -0.14 25.16 12.66
N VAL A 318 -1.16 24.35 12.97
CA VAL A 318 -1.70 23.34 12.05
C VAL A 318 -2.07 23.96 10.71
N ASN A 319 -2.58 25.19 10.65
CA ASN A 319 -2.98 25.83 9.39
C ASN A 319 -1.80 26.19 8.45
N SER A 320 -0.56 25.99 8.90
CA SER A 320 0.63 26.08 8.07
C SER A 320 1.05 24.75 7.45
N TRP A 321 0.36 23.66 7.77
CA TRP A 321 0.72 22.31 7.37
C TRP A 321 0.34 22.06 5.92
N ASN A 322 1.37 21.84 5.11
CA ASN A 322 1.30 21.53 3.69
C ASN A 322 1.97 20.18 3.43
N LEU A 323 1.85 19.64 2.22
CA LEU A 323 2.49 18.36 1.88
C LEU A 323 3.76 18.62 1.07
N ALA A 324 4.87 18.04 1.52
CA ALA A 324 6.14 18.04 0.80
C ALA A 324 6.62 16.61 0.55
N ARG A 325 7.53 16.47 -0.41
CA ARG A 325 8.17 15.20 -0.73
C ARG A 325 9.65 15.22 -0.40
N SER A 326 10.19 14.09 0.03
CA SER A 326 11.62 13.79 0.00
C SER A 326 11.82 12.35 -0.47
N GLY A 327 13.01 11.98 -0.89
CA GLY A 327 13.25 10.61 -1.31
C GLY A 327 14.72 10.29 -1.48
N VAL A 328 15.00 9.00 -1.50
CA VAL A 328 16.30 8.40 -1.73
C VAL A 328 16.13 7.13 -2.56
N ASP A 329 17.23 6.62 -3.09
CA ASP A 329 17.30 5.27 -3.62
C ASP A 329 18.03 4.37 -2.63
N LEU A 330 17.37 3.34 -2.15
CA LEU A 330 17.95 2.28 -1.34
C LEU A 330 18.73 1.31 -2.24
N LEU A 331 20.02 1.16 -1.97
CA LEU A 331 20.90 0.20 -2.62
C LEU A 331 20.96 -1.09 -1.78
N THR A 332 20.33 -2.14 -2.27
CA THR A 332 20.24 -3.43 -1.56
C THR A 332 21.51 -4.28 -1.67
N GLY A 333 22.46 -3.88 -2.51
CA GLY A 333 23.66 -4.66 -2.81
C GLY A 333 23.40 -5.95 -3.61
N ARG A 334 22.14 -6.21 -4.02
CA ARG A 334 21.77 -7.41 -4.78
C ARG A 334 21.98 -7.21 -6.28
N SER A 335 22.61 -8.19 -6.91
CA SER A 335 22.68 -8.31 -8.37
C SER A 335 21.32 -8.76 -8.96
N CYS A 336 21.16 -8.65 -10.28
CA CYS A 336 19.95 -9.13 -10.95
C CYS A 336 19.68 -10.63 -10.77
N ASP A 337 20.72 -11.45 -10.52
CA ASP A 337 20.58 -12.89 -10.25
C ASP A 337 19.98 -13.19 -8.87
N GLN A 338 20.06 -12.24 -7.94
CA GLN A 338 19.60 -12.39 -6.56
C GLN A 338 18.24 -11.74 -6.30
N VAL A 339 17.72 -10.98 -7.27
CA VAL A 339 16.46 -10.26 -7.15
C VAL A 339 15.34 -11.07 -7.77
N PRO A 340 14.18 -11.24 -7.09
CA PRO A 340 13.01 -11.89 -7.67
C PRO A 340 12.32 -10.96 -8.68
N VAL A 341 12.92 -10.78 -9.86
CA VAL A 341 12.50 -9.75 -10.85
C VAL A 341 11.02 -9.84 -11.21
N GLY A 342 10.45 -11.04 -11.32
CA GLY A 342 9.01 -11.20 -11.58
C GLY A 342 8.12 -10.54 -10.51
N ARG A 343 8.49 -10.64 -9.22
CA ARG A 343 7.74 -9.98 -8.13
C ARG A 343 7.93 -8.46 -8.12
N VAL A 344 9.17 -8.02 -8.37
CA VAL A 344 9.51 -6.58 -8.43
C VAL A 344 8.68 -5.84 -9.48
N TYR A 345 8.46 -6.47 -10.63
CA TYR A 345 7.73 -5.85 -11.74
C TYR A 345 6.25 -6.22 -11.82
N GLU A 346 5.73 -7.01 -10.87
CA GLU A 346 4.34 -7.46 -10.83
C GLU A 346 3.35 -6.30 -11.08
N GLY A 347 2.39 -6.55 -11.97
CA GLY A 347 1.35 -5.59 -12.37
C GLY A 347 1.82 -4.49 -13.33
N SER A 348 3.09 -4.47 -13.75
CA SER A 348 3.63 -3.44 -14.65
C SER A 348 3.72 -3.90 -16.10
N LEU A 349 3.53 -2.95 -17.03
CA LEU A 349 3.89 -3.12 -18.43
C LEU A 349 5.39 -2.89 -18.62
N ILE A 350 6.09 -3.92 -19.07
CA ILE A 350 7.51 -3.89 -19.38
C ILE A 350 7.71 -3.54 -20.85
N GLN A 351 8.57 -2.54 -21.08
CA GLN A 351 9.00 -2.08 -22.39
C GLN A 351 10.51 -2.27 -22.52
N SER A 352 10.94 -3.05 -23.50
CA SER A 352 12.35 -3.20 -23.86
C SER A 352 12.49 -3.09 -25.37
N ALA A 353 13.51 -2.37 -25.84
CA ALA A 353 13.73 -2.17 -27.27
C ALA A 353 13.86 -3.51 -28.01
N GLY A 354 13.14 -3.65 -29.12
CA GLY A 354 13.13 -4.87 -29.94
C GLY A 354 12.41 -6.08 -29.34
N LEU A 355 11.78 -5.95 -28.16
CA LEU A 355 11.06 -7.04 -27.50
C LEU A 355 9.55 -6.72 -27.39
N PRO A 356 8.67 -7.74 -27.30
CA PRO A 356 7.23 -7.52 -27.20
C PRO A 356 6.84 -6.77 -25.91
N LEU A 357 5.84 -5.89 -26.02
CA LEU A 357 5.19 -5.29 -24.86
C LEU A 357 4.64 -6.41 -23.97
N THR A 358 4.91 -6.31 -22.66
CA THR A 358 4.68 -7.42 -21.74
C THR A 358 4.02 -6.93 -20.46
N LEU A 359 3.01 -7.63 -19.96
CA LEU A 359 2.50 -7.47 -18.60
C LEU A 359 3.20 -8.52 -17.71
N VAL A 360 3.67 -8.10 -16.54
CA VAL A 360 4.10 -9.07 -15.52
C VAL A 360 2.91 -9.43 -14.64
N ARG A 361 2.57 -10.72 -14.61
CA ARG A 361 1.48 -11.25 -13.79
C ARG A 361 1.87 -12.57 -13.17
N ASN A 362 1.63 -12.71 -11.86
CA ASN A 362 2.05 -13.84 -11.05
C ASN A 362 3.55 -14.18 -11.26
N ALA A 363 4.40 -13.15 -11.26
CA ALA A 363 5.84 -13.23 -11.49
C ALA A 363 6.27 -13.81 -12.86
N THR A 364 5.38 -13.84 -13.86
CA THR A 364 5.68 -14.29 -15.23
C THR A 364 5.36 -13.23 -16.26
N ARG A 365 5.95 -13.31 -17.46
CA ARG A 365 5.63 -12.42 -18.58
C ARG A 365 4.46 -12.93 -19.41
N LEU A 366 3.43 -12.10 -19.56
CA LEU A 366 2.40 -12.21 -20.59
C LEU A 366 2.74 -11.23 -21.72
N GLN A 367 3.11 -11.75 -22.88
CA GLN A 367 3.55 -10.96 -24.03
C GLN A 367 2.36 -10.64 -24.94
N PHE A 368 2.31 -9.44 -25.52
CA PHE A 368 1.19 -9.01 -26.35
C PHE A 368 1.61 -8.74 -27.79
N ALA A 369 0.84 -9.25 -28.75
CA ALA A 369 0.92 -8.85 -30.15
C ALA A 369 0.34 -7.46 -30.40
N LEU A 370 -0.65 -7.04 -29.59
CA LEU A 370 -1.32 -5.74 -29.69
C LEU A 370 -1.18 -4.97 -28.38
N ALA A 371 -0.87 -3.67 -28.45
CA ALA A 371 -0.74 -2.84 -27.25
C ALA A 371 -2.08 -2.54 -26.56
N ALA A 372 -3.17 -2.48 -27.33
CA ALA A 372 -4.50 -2.10 -26.85
C ALA A 372 -5.03 -2.97 -25.69
N PRO A 373 -4.98 -4.32 -25.70
CA PRO A 373 -5.40 -5.13 -24.56
C PRO A 373 -4.48 -4.93 -23.34
N ALA A 374 -3.17 -4.80 -23.54
CA ALA A 374 -2.21 -4.59 -22.45
C ALA A 374 -2.52 -3.31 -21.65
N GLN A 375 -2.90 -2.23 -22.34
CA GLN A 375 -3.22 -0.93 -21.74
C GLN A 375 -4.54 -0.91 -20.94
N VAL A 376 -5.37 -1.95 -21.05
CA VAL A 376 -6.58 -2.12 -20.22
C VAL A 376 -6.25 -2.88 -18.94
N LEU A 377 -5.19 -3.71 -18.97
CA LEU A 377 -4.79 -4.60 -17.88
C LEU A 377 -3.76 -4.00 -16.92
N SER A 378 -3.09 -2.92 -17.32
CA SER A 378 -2.24 -2.16 -16.40
C SER A 378 -2.17 -0.68 -16.78
N ARG A 379 -2.10 0.17 -15.74
CA ARG A 379 -1.89 1.61 -15.86
C ARG A 379 -0.40 1.99 -15.77
N ASN A 380 0.44 1.11 -15.24
CA ASN A 380 1.85 1.39 -15.00
C ASN A 380 2.71 0.78 -16.10
N ALA A 381 3.64 1.57 -16.63
CA ALA A 381 4.63 1.10 -17.59
C ALA A 381 6.04 1.52 -17.15
N ILE A 382 7.02 0.67 -17.44
CA ILE A 382 8.43 0.94 -17.17
C ILE A 382 9.31 0.38 -18.29
N ALA A 383 10.28 1.20 -18.70
CA ALA A 383 11.33 0.78 -19.62
C ALA A 383 12.43 0.04 -18.86
N VAL A 384 12.86 -1.11 -19.37
CA VAL A 384 13.92 -1.95 -18.77
C VAL A 384 14.90 -2.45 -19.83
N SER A 385 16.03 -2.97 -19.40
CA SER A 385 16.99 -3.63 -20.28
C SER A 385 16.46 -4.98 -20.80
N ALA A 386 17.01 -5.44 -21.93
CA ALA A 386 16.73 -6.78 -22.43
C ALA A 386 17.09 -7.88 -21.41
N ASP A 387 18.12 -7.68 -20.59
CA ASP A 387 18.50 -8.62 -19.54
C ASP A 387 17.38 -8.79 -18.49
N ILE A 388 16.86 -7.68 -17.94
CA ILE A 388 15.74 -7.72 -16.99
C ILE A 388 14.52 -8.40 -17.61
N PHE A 389 14.21 -8.09 -18.87
CA PHE A 389 13.10 -8.72 -19.59
C PHE A 389 13.22 -10.24 -19.67
N HIS A 390 14.42 -10.77 -19.97
CA HIS A 390 14.64 -12.22 -20.10
C HIS A 390 14.75 -12.94 -18.76
N ARG A 391 15.08 -12.23 -17.69
CA ARG A 391 15.08 -12.78 -16.32
C ARG A 391 13.67 -12.99 -15.76
N ILE A 392 12.67 -12.28 -16.26
CA ILE A 392 11.27 -12.54 -15.94
C ILE A 392 10.84 -13.83 -16.69
N PRO A 393 10.46 -14.91 -15.99
CA PRO A 393 10.11 -16.17 -16.62
C PRO A 393 8.96 -16.03 -17.63
N TYR A 394 9.09 -16.71 -18.78
CA TYR A 394 8.02 -16.81 -19.78
C TYR A 394 6.75 -17.40 -19.18
N GLY A 395 5.64 -16.67 -19.30
CA GLY A 395 4.31 -17.15 -18.97
C GLY A 395 3.59 -17.63 -20.23
N ALA A 396 3.17 -16.67 -21.07
CA ALA A 396 2.41 -16.93 -22.29
C ALA A 396 2.48 -15.74 -23.27
N SER A 397 2.00 -15.95 -24.49
CA SER A 397 1.82 -14.93 -25.53
C SER A 397 0.36 -14.81 -25.94
N MET A 398 -0.14 -13.58 -25.96
CA MET A 398 -1.46 -13.20 -26.48
C MET A 398 -1.31 -12.68 -27.91
N HIS A 399 -1.63 -13.55 -28.88
CA HIS A 399 -1.73 -13.18 -30.29
C HIS A 399 -3.02 -12.40 -30.58
N SER A 400 -3.02 -11.60 -31.65
CA SER A 400 -4.25 -10.96 -32.14
C SER A 400 -5.26 -12.04 -32.52
N GLY A 401 -6.51 -11.89 -32.06
CA GLY A 401 -7.57 -12.87 -32.28
C GLY A 401 -7.39 -14.17 -31.49
N ALA A 402 -6.64 -14.15 -30.38
CA ALA A 402 -6.51 -15.30 -29.50
C ALA A 402 -7.89 -15.86 -29.10
N ALA A 403 -8.00 -17.18 -29.04
CA ALA A 403 -9.27 -17.83 -28.70
C ALA A 403 -9.70 -17.42 -27.28
N VAL A 404 -10.98 -17.08 -27.13
CA VAL A 404 -11.58 -16.77 -25.83
C VAL A 404 -12.76 -17.71 -25.61
N TYR A 405 -12.81 -18.32 -24.44
CA TYR A 405 -13.88 -19.24 -24.06
C TYR A 405 -14.68 -18.70 -22.90
N GLY A 406 -16.01 -18.76 -23.02
CA GLY A 406 -16.96 -18.46 -21.96
C GLY A 406 -17.76 -19.69 -21.56
N ALA A 407 -18.00 -19.85 -20.26
CA ALA A 407 -18.87 -20.88 -19.70
C ALA A 407 -19.79 -20.29 -18.63
N ALA A 408 -20.98 -20.84 -18.45
CA ALA A 408 -21.94 -20.33 -17.48
C ALA A 408 -21.36 -20.33 -16.06
N GLY A 409 -21.43 -19.19 -15.35
CA GLY A 409 -20.88 -19.04 -14.00
C GLY A 409 -19.35 -19.07 -13.92
N ARG A 410 -18.65 -18.89 -15.04
CA ARG A 410 -17.19 -18.73 -15.12
C ARG A 410 -16.84 -17.42 -15.83
N PRO A 411 -15.72 -16.78 -15.48
CA PRO A 411 -15.22 -15.67 -16.28
C PRO A 411 -14.87 -16.15 -17.69
N ALA A 412 -14.99 -15.25 -18.67
CA ALA A 412 -14.37 -15.47 -19.97
C ALA A 412 -12.85 -15.62 -19.78
N ALA A 413 -12.19 -16.43 -20.60
CA ALA A 413 -10.76 -16.66 -20.49
C ALA A 413 -10.10 -16.78 -21.85
N PHE A 414 -8.94 -16.16 -22.02
CA PHE A 414 -8.09 -16.37 -23.18
C PHE A 414 -7.43 -17.74 -23.08
N TYR A 415 -7.48 -18.52 -24.14
CA TYR A 415 -6.66 -19.72 -24.27
C TYR A 415 -5.36 -19.36 -24.97
N LEU A 416 -4.26 -19.42 -24.24
CA LEU A 416 -2.96 -18.96 -24.70
C LEU A 416 -2.04 -20.13 -25.08
N ASP A 417 -0.88 -19.80 -25.61
CA ASP A 417 0.09 -20.76 -26.16
C ASP A 417 0.78 -21.64 -25.09
N ASP A 418 0.62 -21.30 -23.81
CA ASP A 418 0.97 -22.16 -22.67
C ASP A 418 -0.05 -23.29 -22.41
N GLY A 419 -1.12 -23.35 -23.20
CA GLY A 419 -2.18 -24.34 -23.08
C GLY A 419 -3.13 -24.10 -21.91
N ARG A 420 -3.14 -22.89 -21.33
CA ARG A 420 -3.97 -22.54 -20.17
C ARG A 420 -5.05 -21.52 -20.51
N LEU A 421 -6.11 -21.54 -19.72
CA LEU A 421 -7.14 -20.50 -19.70
C LEU A 421 -6.72 -19.39 -18.75
N TRP A 422 -6.51 -18.18 -19.28
CA TRP A 422 -6.22 -16.96 -18.53
C TRP A 422 -7.52 -16.17 -18.35
N PRO A 423 -8.17 -16.25 -17.17
CA PRO A 423 -9.44 -15.57 -16.91
C PRO A 423 -9.30 -14.06 -17.07
N VAL A 424 -10.28 -13.39 -17.66
CA VAL A 424 -10.27 -11.94 -17.83
C VAL A 424 -11.54 -11.32 -17.26
N SER A 425 -11.38 -10.21 -16.53
CA SER A 425 -12.47 -9.58 -15.79
C SER A 425 -13.32 -8.61 -16.62
N CYS A 426 -12.99 -8.37 -17.89
CA CYS A 426 -13.69 -7.40 -18.73
C CYS A 426 -13.72 -7.77 -20.21
N LEU A 427 -14.69 -7.19 -20.92
CA LEU A 427 -14.89 -7.41 -22.35
C LEU A 427 -13.93 -6.57 -23.21
N GLU A 428 -13.50 -5.42 -22.70
CA GLU A 428 -12.63 -4.46 -23.36
C GLU A 428 -11.29 -5.09 -23.75
N ALA A 429 -10.70 -5.90 -22.87
CA ALA A 429 -9.46 -6.63 -23.19
C ALA A 429 -9.67 -7.62 -24.35
N ILE A 430 -10.83 -8.28 -24.42
CA ILE A 430 -11.19 -9.23 -25.49
C ILE A 430 -11.37 -8.51 -26.82
N THR A 431 -12.17 -7.45 -26.83
CA THR A 431 -12.46 -6.67 -28.04
C THR A 431 -11.21 -5.96 -28.56
N HIS A 432 -10.40 -5.38 -27.67
CA HIS A 432 -9.13 -4.74 -28.04
C HIS A 432 -8.10 -5.74 -28.58
N ASN A 433 -8.22 -7.02 -28.26
CA ASN A 433 -7.39 -8.08 -28.84
C ASN A 433 -7.95 -8.63 -30.18
N ASN A 434 -8.99 -8.03 -30.76
CA ASN A 434 -9.70 -8.55 -31.94
C ASN A 434 -10.22 -9.99 -31.75
N SER A 435 -10.51 -10.37 -30.51
CA SER A 435 -10.95 -11.72 -30.16
C SER A 435 -12.47 -11.78 -30.02
N SER A 436 -13.04 -12.97 -30.16
CA SER A 436 -14.46 -13.23 -29.94
C SER A 436 -14.64 -14.37 -28.96
N ILE A 437 -15.72 -14.31 -28.17
CA ILE A 437 -16.03 -15.32 -27.16
C ILE A 437 -16.75 -16.48 -27.82
N ALA A 438 -16.14 -17.67 -27.77
CA ALA A 438 -16.80 -18.92 -28.09
C ALA A 438 -17.38 -19.56 -26.81
N SER A 439 -18.53 -20.21 -26.93
CA SER A 439 -19.13 -20.94 -25.82
C SER A 439 -18.42 -22.27 -25.57
N MET A 440 -18.35 -22.67 -24.31
CA MET A 440 -17.79 -23.94 -23.84
C MET A 440 -18.63 -24.47 -22.67
N SER A 441 -18.70 -25.79 -22.50
CA SER A 441 -19.35 -26.37 -21.31
C SER A 441 -18.53 -26.09 -20.05
N VAL A 442 -19.20 -26.02 -18.89
CA VAL A 442 -18.53 -25.82 -17.59
C VAL A 442 -17.50 -26.92 -17.32
N SER A 443 -17.82 -28.18 -17.64
CA SER A 443 -16.89 -29.32 -17.47
C SER A 443 -15.63 -29.21 -18.33
N GLN A 444 -15.76 -28.74 -19.57
CA GLN A 444 -14.60 -28.49 -20.43
C GLN A 444 -13.76 -27.34 -19.87
N TRP A 445 -14.39 -26.23 -19.48
CA TRP A 445 -13.68 -25.08 -18.93
C TRP A 445 -12.92 -25.46 -17.67
N ASP A 446 -13.57 -26.18 -16.74
CA ASP A 446 -12.97 -26.63 -15.49
C ASP A 446 -11.82 -27.63 -15.71
N SER A 447 -11.83 -28.41 -16.81
CA SER A 447 -10.78 -29.40 -17.13
C SER A 447 -9.46 -28.80 -17.64
N ILE A 448 -9.47 -27.60 -18.24
CA ILE A 448 -8.26 -26.97 -18.80
C ILE A 448 -7.46 -26.30 -17.68
N ALA A 449 -6.13 -26.38 -17.64
CA ALA A 449 -5.36 -25.69 -16.59
C ALA A 449 -5.56 -24.16 -16.64
N LYS A 450 -5.52 -23.49 -15.49
CA LYS A 450 -5.78 -22.05 -15.39
C LYS A 450 -4.46 -21.29 -15.30
N GLY A 451 -4.34 -20.23 -16.11
CA GLY A 451 -3.30 -19.21 -15.98
C GLY A 451 -3.72 -18.15 -14.95
N PRO A 452 -2.83 -17.19 -14.68
CA PRO A 452 -3.15 -16.02 -13.86
C PRO A 452 -4.37 -15.25 -14.37
N SER A 453 -5.18 -14.73 -13.44
CA SER A 453 -6.30 -13.84 -13.75
C SER A 453 -5.82 -12.47 -14.22
N LEU A 454 -6.47 -11.97 -15.26
CA LEU A 454 -6.26 -10.67 -15.90
C LEU A 454 -7.37 -9.72 -15.48
N HIS A 455 -7.03 -8.76 -14.62
CA HIS A 455 -7.98 -7.78 -14.12
C HIS A 455 -7.84 -6.50 -14.91
N CYS A 456 -8.94 -6.04 -15.47
CA CYS A 456 -8.99 -4.77 -16.14
C CYS A 456 -9.01 -3.66 -15.10
N VAL A 457 -8.11 -2.71 -15.27
CA VAL A 457 -7.86 -1.65 -14.30
C VAL A 457 -8.10 -0.29 -14.92
N LYS A 458 -8.61 -0.16 -16.14
CA LYS A 458 -8.80 1.15 -16.76
C LYS A 458 -10.08 1.82 -16.27
#